data_AF-A0A9E6F3W6-F1
#
_entry.id   AF-A0A9E6F3W6-F1
#
_cell.length_a   1.000
_cell.length_b   1.000
_cell.length_c   1.000
_cell.angle_alpha   90.00
_cell.angle_beta   90.00
_cell.angle_gamma   90.00
#
_symmetry.space_group_name_H-M   'P 1'
#
loop_
_entity.id
_entity.type
_entity.pdbx_description
1 polymer ?
#
loop_
_entity_poly.entity_id
_entity_poly.type
_entity_poly.pdbx_seq_one_letter_code
_entity_poly.pdbx_strand_id
1 'polypeptide(L)'
;HGIVRLYRDLIRLRLNRNGFTRGLCGQFTQVYHLHDERKVIAFHRWEKGGSADDVVVVANFFHDAQDGYVIGFPAEGTWKLRFNSDWEGYNDDFKNHPSTDVIADPGAYDGLPWHGAVSIGPYSVLIFSQ
;
A
#
# COMPACT_ATOMS: atom_id res chain seq x y z
N HIS A 1 19.59 -7.35 12.03
CA HIS A 1 19.74 -6.09 11.24
C HIS A 1 19.87 -6.33 9.74
N GLY A 2 18.90 -5.88 8.94
CA GLY A 2 19.04 -6.01 7.49
C GLY A 2 18.13 -5.11 6.69
N ILE A 3 18.25 -3.78 6.83
CA ILE A 3 17.56 -2.82 5.96
C ILE A 3 17.87 -3.07 4.46
N VAL A 4 19.00 -3.73 4.15
CA VAL A 4 19.33 -4.22 2.80
C VAL A 4 18.23 -5.14 2.24
N ARG A 5 17.61 -5.98 3.07
CA ARG A 5 16.50 -6.85 2.67
C ARG A 5 15.29 -6.02 2.26
N LEU A 6 14.98 -4.97 3.00
CA LEU A 6 13.91 -4.01 2.67
C LEU A 6 14.17 -3.40 1.29
N TYR A 7 15.36 -2.87 1.05
CA TYR A 7 15.71 -2.28 -0.25
C TYR A 7 15.66 -3.31 -1.38
N ARG A 8 16.18 -4.53 -1.15
CA ARG A 8 16.12 -5.62 -2.12
C ARG A 8 14.68 -5.93 -2.51
N ASP A 9 13.77 -6.02 -1.54
CA ASP A 9 12.38 -6.39 -1.78
C ASP A 9 11.63 -5.24 -2.49
N LEU A 10 11.87 -3.97 -2.11
CA LEU A 10 11.37 -2.80 -2.85
C LEU A 10 11.86 -2.76 -4.31
N ILE A 11 13.14 -3.05 -4.56
CA ILE A 11 13.69 -3.11 -5.92
C ILE A 11 12.99 -4.20 -6.74
N ARG A 12 12.69 -5.36 -6.14
CA ARG A 12 11.97 -6.44 -6.84
C ARG A 12 10.55 -6.03 -7.22
N LEU A 13 9.86 -5.28 -6.36
CA LEU A 13 8.54 -4.70 -6.67
C LEU A 13 8.63 -3.63 -7.76
N ARG A 14 9.60 -2.70 -7.65
CA ARG A 14 9.80 -1.63 -8.65
C ARG A 14 10.13 -2.14 -10.04
N LEU A 15 10.78 -3.30 -10.13
CA LEU A 15 11.10 -4.00 -11.37
C LEU A 15 10.01 -5.00 -11.80
N ASN A 16 8.92 -5.11 -11.04
CA ASN A 16 7.85 -6.09 -11.21
C ASN A 16 8.34 -7.54 -11.41
N ARG A 17 9.31 -8.00 -10.62
CA ARG A 17 9.92 -9.33 -10.82
C ARG A 17 8.96 -10.51 -10.61
N ASN A 18 7.94 -10.32 -9.78
CA ASN A 18 6.95 -11.36 -9.49
C ASN A 18 5.69 -11.25 -10.35
N GLY A 19 5.58 -10.23 -11.20
CA GLY A 19 4.48 -10.08 -12.16
C GLY A 19 3.26 -9.28 -11.66
N PHE A 20 3.10 -9.05 -10.35
CA PHE A 20 1.87 -8.46 -9.76
C PHE A 20 1.90 -6.95 -9.48
N THR A 21 2.90 -6.23 -9.95
CA THR A 21 3.14 -4.81 -9.60
C THR A 21 3.53 -3.97 -10.81
N ARG A 22 2.93 -4.24 -11.98
CA ARG A 22 3.30 -3.54 -13.22
C ARG A 22 3.13 -2.02 -13.11
N GLY A 23 2.18 -1.53 -12.33
CA GLY A 23 1.95 -0.11 -12.11
C GLY A 23 3.11 0.63 -11.46
N LEU A 24 4.00 -0.05 -10.72
CA LEU A 24 5.22 0.56 -10.22
C LEU A 24 6.24 0.84 -11.34
N CYS A 25 6.15 0.14 -12.47
CA CYS A 25 6.93 0.41 -13.69
C CYS A 25 6.33 1.55 -14.54
N GLY A 26 5.02 1.77 -14.41
CA GLY A 26 4.28 2.78 -15.16
C GLY A 26 4.58 4.22 -14.75
N GLN A 27 4.18 5.15 -15.62
CA GLN A 27 4.34 6.59 -15.40
C GLN A 27 3.15 7.21 -14.67
N PHE A 28 1.98 6.56 -14.67
CA PHE A 28 0.77 7.14 -14.13
C PHE A 28 0.72 7.03 -12.60
N THR A 29 0.23 8.10 -11.98
CA THR A 29 0.07 8.21 -10.53
C THR A 29 -1.12 9.11 -10.25
N GLN A 30 -1.99 8.68 -9.35
CA GLN A 30 -3.07 9.50 -8.79
C GLN A 30 -2.95 9.48 -7.28
N VAL A 31 -2.66 10.63 -6.69
CA VAL A 31 -2.82 10.83 -5.25
C VAL A 31 -4.28 11.19 -5.02
N TYR A 32 -5.02 10.31 -4.35
CA TYR A 32 -6.47 10.45 -4.17
C TYR A 32 -6.86 10.63 -2.70
N HIS A 33 -5.98 10.23 -1.77
CA HIS A 33 -6.21 10.37 -0.34
C HIS A 33 -5.12 11.23 0.29
N LEU A 34 -5.52 12.34 0.91
CA LEU A 34 -4.66 13.27 1.63
C LEU A 34 -5.35 13.65 2.95
N HIS A 35 -4.89 13.09 4.06
CA HIS A 35 -5.41 13.42 5.38
C HIS A 35 -4.34 14.18 6.16
N ASP A 36 -4.44 15.51 6.21
CA ASP A 36 -3.39 16.35 6.81
C ASP A 36 -3.31 16.20 8.33
N GLU A 37 -4.41 16.08 9.06
CA GLU A 37 -4.36 15.94 10.53
C GLU A 37 -3.65 14.65 10.97
N ARG A 38 -4.01 13.53 10.33
CA ARG A 38 -3.40 12.21 10.58
C ARG A 38 -2.18 11.92 9.72
N LYS A 39 -1.74 12.86 8.88
CA LYS A 39 -0.58 12.73 7.98
C LYS A 39 -0.55 11.40 7.19
N VAL A 40 -1.71 10.93 6.72
CA VAL A 40 -1.85 9.73 5.88
C VAL A 40 -2.04 10.13 4.43
N ILE A 41 -1.30 9.47 3.54
CA ILE A 41 -1.43 9.62 2.08
C ILE A 41 -1.68 8.26 1.46
N ALA A 42 -2.64 8.17 0.52
CA ALA A 42 -2.77 7.00 -0.35
C ALA A 42 -2.80 7.43 -1.82
N PHE A 43 -2.13 6.64 -2.65
CA PHE A 43 -2.03 6.90 -4.08
C PHE A 43 -2.04 5.60 -4.89
N HIS A 44 -2.60 5.71 -6.09
CA HIS A 44 -2.72 4.63 -7.07
C HIS A 44 -1.68 4.81 -8.17
N ARG A 45 -1.04 3.72 -8.57
CA ARG A 45 -0.02 3.61 -9.61
C ARG A 45 -0.47 2.57 -10.62
N TRP A 46 -0.35 2.86 -11.92
CA TRP A 46 -0.66 1.92 -13.00
C TRP A 46 0.19 2.18 -14.25
N GLU A 47 0.30 1.18 -15.11
CA GLU A 47 0.82 1.30 -16.47
C GLU A 47 -0.34 1.31 -17.49
N LYS A 48 -1.14 0.25 -17.51
CA LYS A 48 -2.32 0.06 -18.36
C LYS A 48 -3.60 -0.08 -17.55
N GLY A 49 -3.49 -0.44 -16.28
CA GLY A 49 -4.59 -0.68 -15.35
C GLY A 49 -5.08 -2.13 -15.34
N GLY A 50 -5.77 -2.52 -14.26
CA GLY A 50 -6.30 -3.86 -14.03
C GLY A 50 -5.45 -4.73 -13.09
N SER A 51 -5.89 -5.97 -12.91
CA SER A 51 -5.22 -6.96 -12.06
C SER A 51 -3.75 -7.19 -12.47
N ALA A 52 -2.87 -7.41 -11.49
CA ALA A 52 -1.41 -7.46 -11.64
C ALA A 52 -0.73 -6.16 -12.13
N ASP A 53 -1.49 -5.11 -12.42
CA ASP A 53 -1.00 -3.78 -12.80
C ASP A 53 -1.27 -2.75 -11.73
N ASP A 54 -2.52 -2.58 -11.33
CA ASP A 54 -2.89 -1.58 -10.34
C ASP A 54 -2.20 -1.83 -9.00
N VAL A 55 -1.53 -0.78 -8.51
CA VAL A 55 -0.85 -0.79 -7.22
C VAL A 55 -1.36 0.37 -6.38
N VAL A 56 -1.82 0.05 -5.17
CA VAL A 56 -2.17 1.05 -4.14
C VAL A 56 -1.04 1.13 -3.14
N VAL A 57 -0.56 2.35 -2.88
CA VAL A 57 0.46 2.62 -1.87
C VAL A 57 -0.15 3.50 -0.80
N VAL A 58 0.04 3.12 0.47
CA VAL A 58 -0.44 3.85 1.64
C VAL A 58 0.75 4.19 2.51
N ALA A 59 0.90 5.46 2.87
CA ALA A 59 1.97 5.94 3.73
C ALA A 59 1.39 6.64 4.95
N ASN A 60 1.78 6.18 6.13
CA ASN A 60 1.47 6.82 7.41
C ASN A 60 2.71 7.59 7.88
N PHE A 61 2.65 8.92 7.80
CA PHE A 61 3.72 9.79 8.31
C PHE A 61 3.46 10.28 9.74
N PHE A 62 2.43 9.75 10.40
CA PHE A 62 2.10 10.08 11.77
C PHE A 62 2.77 9.15 12.76
N HIS A 63 2.90 9.64 13.99
CA HIS A 63 3.57 8.94 15.08
C HIS A 63 2.76 7.79 15.67
N ASP A 64 1.45 7.76 15.41
CA ASP A 64 0.54 6.69 15.84
C ASP A 64 0.13 5.78 14.68
N ALA A 65 -0.11 4.51 15.01
CA ALA A 65 -0.72 3.56 14.10
C ALA A 65 -2.16 3.98 13.74
N GLN A 66 -2.62 3.52 12.58
CA GLN A 66 -4.00 3.73 12.13
C GLN A 66 -4.65 2.37 11.92
N ASP A 67 -5.59 2.00 12.79
CA ASP A 67 -6.32 0.74 12.72
C ASP A 67 -7.67 0.90 12.02
N GLY A 68 -7.99 -0.04 11.12
CA GLY A 68 -9.26 -0.02 10.40
C GLY A 68 -9.48 1.24 9.56
N TYR A 69 -8.39 1.87 9.11
CA TYR A 69 -8.40 3.14 8.41
C TYR A 69 -8.92 2.96 6.98
N VAL A 70 -10.04 3.60 6.65
CA VAL A 70 -10.70 3.41 5.35
C VAL A 70 -10.13 4.34 4.30
N ILE A 71 -9.78 3.76 3.14
CA ILE A 71 -9.34 4.47 1.93
C ILE A 71 -10.08 3.96 0.70
N GLY A 72 -10.09 4.75 -0.38
CA GLY A 72 -10.60 4.32 -1.68
C GLY A 72 -9.70 3.29 -2.38
N PHE A 73 -10.29 2.43 -3.20
CA PHE A 73 -9.63 1.44 -4.07
C PHE A 73 -10.20 1.49 -5.50
N PRO A 74 -9.37 1.31 -6.54
CA PRO A 74 -9.80 1.47 -7.93
C PRO A 74 -10.62 0.28 -8.46
N ALA A 75 -10.50 -0.90 -7.84
CA ALA A 75 -11.16 -2.13 -8.28
C ALA A 75 -11.57 -3.01 -7.09
N GLU A 76 -12.56 -3.88 -7.33
CA GLU A 76 -13.10 -4.84 -6.37
C GLU A 76 -12.13 -5.96 -6.02
N GLY A 77 -12.44 -6.70 -4.95
CA GLY A 77 -11.80 -7.97 -4.63
C GLY A 77 -10.63 -7.85 -3.66
N THR A 78 -9.82 -8.91 -3.54
CA THR A 78 -8.72 -8.97 -2.58
C THR A 78 -7.47 -8.27 -3.10
N TRP A 79 -7.03 -7.26 -2.37
CA TRP A 79 -5.76 -6.57 -2.55
C TRP A 79 -4.71 -7.17 -1.62
N LYS A 80 -3.75 -7.87 -2.21
CA LYS A 80 -2.70 -8.56 -1.47
C LYS A 80 -1.68 -7.59 -0.92
N LEU A 81 -1.34 -7.72 0.36
CA LEU A 81 -0.25 -6.96 0.97
C LEU A 81 1.08 -7.47 0.42
N ARG A 82 1.72 -6.68 -0.44
CA ARG A 82 3.00 -7.01 -1.09
C ARG A 82 4.20 -6.55 -0.28
N PHE A 83 4.03 -5.53 0.54
CA PHE A 83 5.11 -4.94 1.32
C PHE A 83 4.55 -4.19 2.54
N ASN A 84 5.19 -4.41 3.69
CA ASN A 84 5.02 -3.62 4.91
C ASN A 84 6.40 -3.14 5.38
N SER A 85 6.64 -1.83 5.38
CA SER A 85 7.95 -1.30 5.78
C SER A 85 8.26 -1.49 7.27
N ASP A 86 7.25 -1.71 8.11
CA ASP A 86 7.36 -1.98 9.55
C ASP A 86 7.53 -3.47 9.86
N TRP A 87 7.74 -4.33 8.85
CA TRP A 87 7.94 -5.75 9.09
C TRP A 87 9.27 -6.04 9.81
N GLU A 88 9.20 -6.65 11.00
CA GLU A 88 10.37 -7.02 11.82
C GLU A 88 11.43 -7.84 11.06
N GLY A 89 11.03 -8.58 10.02
CA GLY A 89 11.95 -9.34 9.16
C GLY A 89 12.96 -8.47 8.38
N TYR A 90 12.77 -7.14 8.37
CA TYR A 90 13.71 -6.15 7.83
C TYR A 90 14.65 -5.55 8.89
N ASN A 91 14.14 -5.29 10.08
CA ASN A 91 14.94 -4.86 11.23
C ASN A 91 14.21 -5.19 12.54
N ASP A 92 14.97 -5.60 13.54
CA ASP A 92 14.46 -6.05 14.84
C ASP A 92 13.87 -4.89 15.67
N ASP A 93 14.15 -3.64 15.28
CA ASP A 93 13.58 -2.43 15.88
C ASP A 93 12.13 -2.13 15.43
N PHE A 94 11.71 -2.71 14.29
CA PHE A 94 10.38 -2.49 13.74
C PHE A 94 9.30 -3.23 14.55
N LYS A 95 8.10 -2.66 14.58
CA LYS A 95 7.04 -3.11 15.49
C LYS A 95 6.14 -4.18 14.89
N ASN A 96 6.27 -4.43 13.58
CA ASN A 96 5.46 -5.40 12.86
C ASN A 96 3.97 -5.20 13.13
N HIS A 97 3.51 -3.94 13.10
CA HIS A 97 2.12 -3.61 13.35
C HIS A 97 1.20 -4.46 12.46
N PRO A 98 0.15 -5.10 13.01
CA PRO A 98 -0.70 -6.01 12.27
C PRO A 98 -1.24 -5.37 10.99
N SER A 99 -0.82 -5.89 9.85
CA SER A 99 -1.24 -5.43 8.52
C SER A 99 -1.53 -6.66 7.67
N THR A 100 -2.68 -6.69 6.99
CA THR A 100 -3.14 -7.86 6.22
C THR A 100 -3.53 -7.47 4.81
N ASP A 101 -3.88 -8.47 4.00
CA ASP A 101 -4.64 -8.24 2.76
C ASP A 101 -5.91 -7.43 3.06
N VAL A 102 -6.36 -6.67 2.06
CA VAL A 102 -7.58 -5.87 2.12
C VAL A 102 -8.61 -6.48 1.18
N ILE A 103 -9.87 -6.52 1.59
CA ILE A 103 -10.98 -6.81 0.68
C ILE A 103 -11.60 -5.45 0.33
N ALA A 104 -11.64 -5.12 -0.96
CA ALA A 104 -12.26 -3.90 -1.45
C ALA A 104 -13.76 -4.13 -1.68
N ASP A 105 -14.57 -3.49 -0.85
CA ASP A 105 -16.02 -3.57 -0.85
C ASP A 105 -16.65 -2.46 -1.70
N PRO A 106 -17.85 -2.69 -2.27
CA PRO A 106 -18.52 -1.70 -3.10
C PRO A 106 -18.89 -0.45 -2.31
N GLY A 107 -18.61 0.72 -2.89
CA GLY A 107 -19.01 2.01 -2.32
C GLY A 107 -17.98 3.09 -2.61
N ALA A 108 -18.46 4.24 -3.08
CA ALA A 108 -17.59 5.34 -3.47
C ALA A 108 -16.90 5.99 -2.27
N TYR A 109 -15.58 6.12 -2.33
CA TYR A 109 -14.77 6.76 -1.31
C TYR A 109 -13.49 7.33 -1.93
N ASP A 110 -13.01 8.50 -1.47
CA ASP A 110 -11.88 9.23 -2.05
C ASP A 110 -11.94 9.42 -3.59
N GLY A 111 -13.16 9.48 -4.16
CA GLY A 111 -13.36 9.58 -5.61
C GLY A 111 -13.10 8.28 -6.38
N LEU A 112 -12.93 7.14 -5.71
CA LEU A 112 -12.79 5.80 -6.28
C LEU A 112 -14.06 4.96 -6.02
N PRO A 113 -14.34 3.92 -6.83
CA PRO A 113 -15.61 3.19 -6.77
C PRO A 113 -15.71 2.16 -5.64
N TRP A 114 -14.58 1.78 -5.03
CA TRP A 114 -14.50 0.80 -3.95
C TRP A 114 -13.78 1.40 -2.75
N HIS A 115 -13.90 0.75 -1.59
CA HIS A 115 -13.15 1.13 -0.40
C HIS A 115 -12.74 -0.10 0.41
N GLY A 116 -11.76 0.07 1.29
CA GLY A 116 -11.29 -0.99 2.16
C GLY A 116 -10.57 -0.42 3.38
N ALA A 117 -10.62 -1.17 4.48
CA ALA A 117 -9.95 -0.81 5.71
C ALA A 117 -8.51 -1.35 5.73
N VAL A 118 -7.55 -0.49 6.05
CA VAL A 118 -6.14 -0.84 6.28
C VAL A 118 -5.77 -0.64 7.74
N SER A 119 -4.92 -1.52 8.28
CA SER A 119 -4.18 -1.26 9.52
C SER A 119 -2.72 -0.99 9.15
N ILE A 120 -2.18 0.16 9.57
CA ILE A 120 -0.84 0.63 9.19
C ILE A 120 -0.10 1.18 10.41
N GLY A 121 1.14 0.71 10.61
CA GLY A 121 2.00 1.13 11.71
C GLY A 121 2.45 2.59 11.59
N PRO A 122 2.98 3.18 12.67
CA PRO A 122 3.52 4.54 12.65
C PRO A 122 4.73 4.63 11.72
N TYR A 123 4.91 5.77 11.04
CA TYR A 123 6.05 6.02 10.15
C TYR A 123 6.34 4.87 9.15
N SER A 124 5.28 4.31 8.56
CA SER A 124 5.37 3.12 7.71
C SER A 124 4.65 3.26 6.38
N VAL A 125 4.96 2.36 5.46
CA VAL A 125 4.37 2.28 4.11
C VAL A 125 3.89 0.86 3.83
N LEU A 126 2.69 0.75 3.28
CA LEU A 126 2.11 -0.47 2.74
C LEU A 126 1.99 -0.39 1.22
N ILE A 127 2.23 -1.50 0.53
CA ILE A 127 2.02 -1.63 -0.92
C ILE A 127 1.09 -2.80 -1.18
N PHE A 128 0.01 -2.56 -1.92
CA PHE A 128 -1.00 -3.54 -2.27
C PHE A 128 -1.12 -3.71 -3.78
N SER A 129 -1.42 -4.94 -4.21
CA SER A 129 -1.83 -5.24 -5.58
C SER A 129 -2.60 -6.55 -5.66
N GLN A 130 -3.31 -6.79 -6.76
CA GLN A 130 -4.03 -8.05 -7.02
C GLN A 130 -3.14 -9.06 -7.73
#